data_AF-A0A7S4JJ56-F1
#
_entry.id   AF-A0A7S4JJ56-F1
#
_cell.length_a   1.000
_cell.length_b   1.000
_cell.length_c   1.000
_cell.angle_alpha   90.00
_cell.angle_beta   90.00
_cell.angle_gamma   90.00
#
_symmetry.space_group_name_H-M   'P 1'
#
loop_
_entity.id
_entity.type
_entity.pdbx_description
1 polymer ?
#
loop_
_entity_poly.entity_id
_entity_poly.type
_entity_poly.pdbx_seq_one_letter_code
_entity_poly.pdbx_strand_id
1 'polypeptide(L)'
;GRWSNAPHLTQFSLLFNYLSFLLTVEVLYCNHERDRELAVSKCVDLALTLKKLGNLEGMAAVVSIFDCASLHRLKNLWKSSKKLAKKVKTLRHLLMPANEYELYRKYIASQPTILIPFFAPKLRELRRLYERSQKFDEKRCVNFTYITDIGRCINEQLQYRQFDVLPVVMCHPQLVQILESPPNFDLDSVEDVLYNRSLEILPLSGSVYL
;
A
#
# COMPACT_ATOMS: atom_id res chain seq x y z
N GLY A 1 6.40 23.49 3.48
CA GLY A 1 5.47 23.14 2.38
C GLY A 1 4.33 22.30 2.92
N ARG A 2 3.22 22.06 2.21
CA ARG A 2 2.04 21.34 2.78
C ARG A 2 2.38 19.98 3.45
N TRP A 3 3.46 19.32 3.01
CA TRP A 3 3.99 18.06 3.56
C TRP A 3 4.73 18.19 4.91
N SER A 4 5.22 19.38 5.29
CA SER A 4 5.88 19.60 6.59
C SER A 4 4.92 19.64 7.77
N ASN A 5 3.60 19.68 7.51
CA ASN A 5 2.59 19.83 8.55
C ASN A 5 2.14 18.48 9.16
N ALA A 6 2.58 17.35 8.60
CA ALA A 6 2.22 16.01 9.09
C ALA A 6 3.39 15.01 8.89
N PRO A 7 4.57 15.23 9.51
CA PRO A 7 5.80 14.50 9.20
C PRO A 7 5.68 12.98 9.38
N HIS A 8 4.96 12.51 10.40
CA HIS A 8 4.78 11.07 10.63
C HIS A 8 3.89 10.40 9.58
N LEU A 9 2.82 11.06 9.12
CA LEU A 9 1.99 10.54 8.02
C LEU A 9 2.80 10.52 6.71
N THR A 10 3.61 11.55 6.47
CA THR A 10 4.52 11.59 5.32
C THR A 10 5.52 10.44 5.37
N GLN A 11 6.15 10.17 6.52
CA GLN A 11 7.06 9.05 6.69
C GLN A 11 6.35 7.70 6.43
N PHE A 12 5.11 7.55 6.86
CA PHE A 12 4.30 6.36 6.61
C PHE A 12 4.06 6.13 5.11
N SER A 13 3.70 7.19 4.38
CA SER A 13 3.56 7.13 2.92
C SER A 13 4.88 6.86 2.22
N LEU A 14 5.99 7.43 2.69
CA LEU A 14 7.33 7.14 2.16
C LEU A 14 7.69 5.67 2.34
N LEU A 15 7.44 5.08 3.52
CA LEU A 15 7.70 3.67 3.78
C LEU A 15 6.83 2.75 2.89
N PHE A 16 5.55 3.09 2.72
CA PHE A 16 4.64 2.37 1.80
C PHE A 16 5.23 2.33 0.38
N ASN A 17 5.58 3.50 -0.14
CA ASN A 17 6.09 3.66 -1.50
C ASN A 17 7.44 2.98 -1.68
N TYR A 18 8.33 3.12 -0.69
CA TYR A 18 9.65 2.50 -0.73
C TYR A 18 9.59 0.98 -0.71
N LEU A 19 8.73 0.39 0.13
CA LEU A 19 8.52 -1.06 0.15
C LEU A 19 7.98 -1.58 -1.19
N SER A 20 6.98 -0.90 -1.75
CA SER A 20 6.43 -1.23 -3.07
C SER A 20 7.50 -1.14 -4.17
N PHE A 21 8.33 -0.11 -4.13
CA PHE A 21 9.46 0.08 -5.04
C PHE A 21 10.48 -1.06 -4.92
N LEU A 22 10.99 -1.33 -3.72
CA LEU A 22 11.99 -2.36 -3.46
C LEU A 22 11.53 -3.71 -4.00
N LEU A 23 10.30 -4.13 -3.67
CA LEU A 23 9.78 -5.41 -4.13
C LEU A 23 9.60 -5.46 -5.66
N THR A 24 9.24 -4.34 -6.28
CA THR A 24 9.15 -4.26 -7.74
C THR A 24 10.52 -4.38 -8.40
N VAL A 25 11.54 -3.73 -7.83
CA VAL A 25 12.95 -3.86 -8.27
C VAL A 25 13.41 -5.31 -8.14
N GLU A 26 13.21 -5.95 -6.99
CA GLU A 26 13.60 -7.34 -6.76
C GLU A 26 13.01 -8.29 -7.82
N VAL A 27 11.74 -8.08 -8.21
CA VAL A 27 11.12 -8.86 -9.28
C VAL A 27 11.71 -8.50 -10.65
N LEU A 28 11.89 -7.23 -11.00
CA LEU A 28 12.37 -6.83 -12.33
C LEU A 28 13.86 -7.17 -12.58
N TYR A 29 14.68 -7.24 -11.53
CA TYR A 29 16.11 -7.47 -11.66
C TYR A 29 16.52 -8.94 -11.51
N CYS A 30 15.59 -9.85 -11.24
CA CYS A 30 15.82 -11.28 -11.40
C CYS A 30 16.25 -11.61 -12.83
N ASN A 31 17.30 -12.41 -12.99
CA ASN A 31 17.86 -12.75 -14.30
C ASN A 31 16.92 -13.65 -15.12
N HIS A 32 16.37 -14.69 -14.51
CA HIS A 32 15.58 -15.70 -15.20
C HIS A 32 14.08 -15.56 -14.92
N GLU A 33 13.25 -16.00 -15.87
CA GLU A 33 11.79 -15.96 -15.74
C GLU A 33 11.29 -16.76 -14.53
N ARG A 34 11.86 -17.93 -14.27
CA ARG A 34 11.51 -18.77 -13.10
C ARG A 34 11.81 -18.07 -11.77
N ASP A 35 12.90 -17.31 -11.71
CA ASP A 35 13.27 -16.55 -10.50
C ASP A 35 12.28 -15.41 -10.26
N ARG A 36 11.83 -14.75 -11.34
CA ARG A 36 10.77 -13.73 -11.28
C ARG A 36 9.46 -14.30 -10.75
N GLU A 37 9.04 -15.46 -11.25
CA GLU A 37 7.84 -16.16 -10.77
C GLU A 37 7.96 -16.53 -9.29
N LEU A 38 9.13 -17.02 -8.87
CA LEU A 38 9.41 -17.34 -7.48
C LEU A 38 9.37 -16.08 -6.59
N ALA A 39 9.96 -14.98 -7.04
CA ALA A 39 9.94 -13.70 -6.33
C ALA A 39 8.51 -13.17 -6.13
N VAL A 40 7.66 -13.24 -7.16
CA VAL A 40 6.23 -12.88 -7.03
C VAL A 40 5.52 -13.82 -6.06
N SER A 41 5.80 -15.12 -6.09
CA SER A 41 5.21 -16.06 -5.11
C SER A 41 5.60 -15.69 -3.68
N LYS A 42 6.86 -15.34 -3.44
CA LYS A 42 7.33 -14.87 -2.13
C LYS A 42 6.66 -13.56 -1.72
N CYS A 43 6.44 -12.61 -2.64
CA CYS A 43 5.69 -11.39 -2.36
C CYS A 43 4.24 -11.69 -1.94
N VAL A 44 3.57 -12.64 -2.61
CA VAL A 44 2.21 -13.04 -2.20
C VAL A 44 2.19 -13.68 -0.82
N ASP A 45 3.16 -14.54 -0.50
CA ASP A 45 3.25 -15.14 0.83
C ASP A 45 3.63 -14.11 1.91
N LEU A 46 4.43 -13.09 1.58
CA LEU A 46 4.68 -11.93 2.42
C LEU A 46 3.40 -11.14 2.70
N ALA A 47 2.61 -10.80 1.67
CA ALA A 47 1.33 -10.10 1.84
C ALA A 47 0.35 -10.89 2.74
N LEU A 48 0.26 -12.20 2.54
CA LEU A 48 -0.57 -13.07 3.38
C LEU A 48 -0.07 -13.12 4.83
N THR A 49 1.24 -13.08 5.04
CA THR A 49 1.85 -13.05 6.38
C THR A 49 1.57 -11.72 7.07
N LEU A 50 1.76 -10.59 6.38
CA LEU A 50 1.43 -9.26 6.89
C LEU A 50 -0.05 -9.15 7.26
N LYS A 51 -0.95 -9.70 6.43
CA LYS A 51 -2.38 -9.80 6.74
C LYS A 51 -2.66 -10.57 8.04
N LYS A 52 -1.99 -11.72 8.23
CA LYS A 52 -2.13 -12.56 9.45
C LYS A 52 -1.62 -11.84 10.70
N LEU A 53 -0.57 -11.04 10.56
CA LEU A 53 0.00 -10.22 11.63
C LEU A 53 -0.80 -8.95 11.92
N GLY A 54 -1.87 -8.67 11.17
CA GLY A 54 -2.63 -7.43 11.31
C GLY A 54 -1.93 -6.20 10.70
N ASN A 55 -0.82 -6.37 9.97
CA ASN A 55 -0.17 -5.26 9.26
C ASN A 55 -0.82 -5.04 7.89
N LEU A 56 -1.95 -4.32 7.87
CA LEU A 56 -2.76 -4.11 6.67
C LEU A 56 -2.18 -3.03 5.76
N GLU A 57 -1.50 -2.02 6.30
CA GLU A 57 -0.76 -1.06 5.48
C GLU A 57 0.39 -1.75 4.72
N GLY A 58 1.23 -2.52 5.43
CA GLY A 58 2.31 -3.26 4.80
C GLY A 58 1.79 -4.27 3.78
N MET A 59 0.72 -4.99 4.10
CA MET A 59 0.04 -5.86 3.14
C MET A 59 -0.38 -5.08 1.89
N ALA A 60 -0.98 -3.90 2.04
CA ALA A 60 -1.39 -3.07 0.91
C ALA A 60 -0.21 -2.59 0.05
N ALA A 61 0.94 -2.24 0.66
CA ALA A 61 2.17 -1.90 -0.06
C ALA A 61 2.74 -3.07 -0.87
N VAL A 62 2.59 -4.30 -0.38
CA VAL A 62 2.97 -5.49 -1.17
C VAL A 62 1.96 -5.75 -2.28
N VAL A 63 0.66 -5.55 -2.03
CA VAL A 63 -0.39 -5.78 -3.04
C VAL A 63 -0.29 -4.79 -4.19
N SER A 64 0.12 -3.53 -3.95
CA SER A 64 0.24 -2.51 -4.99
C SER A 64 1.24 -2.89 -6.09
N ILE A 65 2.27 -3.68 -5.80
CA ILE A 65 3.23 -4.11 -6.83
C ILE A 65 2.54 -4.94 -7.92
N PHE A 66 1.49 -5.70 -7.58
CA PHE A 66 0.81 -6.53 -8.57
C PHE A 66 0.03 -5.69 -9.58
N ASP A 67 -0.32 -4.46 -9.21
CA ASP A 67 -0.99 -3.47 -10.07
C ASP A 67 0.01 -2.52 -10.76
N CYS A 68 1.31 -2.67 -10.51
CA CYS A 68 2.36 -1.93 -11.19
C CYS A 68 2.38 -2.28 -12.68
N ALA A 69 2.32 -1.26 -13.55
CA ALA A 69 2.33 -1.42 -15.01
C ALA A 69 3.55 -2.22 -15.50
N SER A 70 4.71 -1.97 -14.90
CA SER A 70 5.98 -2.63 -15.22
C SER A 70 5.96 -4.13 -14.97
N LEU A 71 5.26 -4.61 -13.93
CA LEU A 71 5.07 -6.05 -13.68
C LEU A 71 3.89 -6.63 -14.47
N HIS A 72 2.79 -5.89 -14.57
CA HIS A 72 1.58 -6.36 -15.23
C HIS A 72 1.82 -6.71 -16.72
N ARG A 73 2.69 -5.96 -17.40
CA ARG A 73 3.00 -6.22 -18.82
C ARG A 73 3.80 -7.51 -19.06
N LEU A 74 4.49 -8.05 -18.07
CA LEU A 74 5.27 -9.29 -18.19
C LEU A 74 4.32 -10.49 -18.20
N LYS A 75 3.66 -10.74 -19.34
CA LYS A 75 2.56 -11.71 -19.46
C LYS A 75 2.91 -13.10 -18.92
N ASN A 76 4.15 -13.55 -19.08
CA ASN A 76 4.58 -14.87 -18.62
C ASN A 76 4.58 -15.00 -17.09
N LEU A 77 4.85 -13.92 -16.37
CA LEU A 77 4.88 -13.86 -14.90
C LEU A 77 3.57 -14.36 -14.26
N TRP A 78 2.46 -14.24 -14.99
CA TRP A 78 1.11 -14.51 -14.51
C TRP A 78 0.54 -15.85 -15.02
N LYS A 79 1.25 -16.56 -15.91
CA LYS A 79 0.73 -17.76 -16.60
C LYS A 79 0.82 -19.03 -15.77
N SER A 80 1.77 -19.13 -14.85
CA SER A 80 2.25 -20.37 -14.28
C SER A 80 1.51 -20.85 -13.02
N SER A 81 0.65 -20.03 -12.39
CA SER A 81 -0.07 -20.46 -11.17
C SER A 81 -1.47 -19.85 -11.00
N LYS A 82 -2.50 -20.64 -11.36
CA LYS A 82 -3.92 -20.32 -11.06
C LYS A 82 -4.15 -20.08 -9.56
N LYS A 83 -3.42 -20.80 -8.70
CA LYS A 83 -3.50 -20.66 -7.24
C LYS A 83 -2.95 -19.30 -6.78
N LEU A 84 -1.84 -18.86 -7.36
CA LEU A 84 -1.24 -17.55 -7.08
C LEU A 84 -2.18 -16.42 -7.51
N ALA A 85 -2.70 -16.48 -8.74
CA ALA A 85 -3.65 -15.50 -9.26
C ALA A 85 -4.90 -15.38 -8.37
N LYS A 86 -5.42 -16.50 -7.85
CA LYS A 86 -6.55 -16.50 -6.90
C LYS A 86 -6.19 -15.79 -5.59
N LYS A 87 -5.03 -16.08 -5.00
CA LYS A 87 -4.55 -15.40 -3.77
C LYS A 87 -4.44 -13.88 -3.98
N VAL A 88 -3.81 -13.45 -5.07
CA VAL A 88 -3.67 -12.02 -5.43
C VAL A 88 -5.04 -11.38 -5.61
N LYS A 89 -5.96 -12.03 -6.33
CA LYS A 89 -7.33 -11.53 -6.50
C LYS A 89 -8.04 -11.35 -5.17
N THR A 90 -7.92 -12.30 -4.24
CA THR A 90 -8.51 -12.20 -2.90
C THR A 90 -7.93 -11.02 -2.11
N LEU A 91 -6.60 -10.84 -2.15
CA LEU A 91 -5.93 -9.72 -1.48
C LEU A 91 -6.37 -8.35 -2.05
N ARG A 92 -6.39 -8.21 -3.38
CA ARG A 92 -6.90 -7.01 -4.06
C ARG A 92 -8.35 -6.72 -3.71
N HIS A 93 -9.20 -7.76 -3.71
CA HIS A 93 -10.62 -7.61 -3.46
C HIS A 93 -10.90 -7.02 -2.07
N LEU A 94 -10.12 -7.42 -1.07
CA LEU A 94 -10.20 -6.85 0.28
C LEU A 94 -9.92 -5.34 0.30
N LEU A 95 -8.99 -4.86 -0.51
CA LEU A 95 -8.55 -3.45 -0.57
C LEU A 95 -9.33 -2.59 -1.58
N MET A 96 -10.38 -3.13 -2.21
CA MET A 96 -11.12 -2.40 -3.23
C MET A 96 -11.80 -1.14 -2.65
N PRO A 97 -11.74 0.01 -3.35
CA PRO A 97 -12.38 1.26 -2.91
C PRO A 97 -13.91 1.27 -3.06
N ALA A 98 -14.51 0.18 -3.55
CA ALA A 98 -15.95 0.05 -3.75
C ALA A 98 -16.72 0.26 -2.43
N ASN A 99 -17.85 0.98 -2.52
CA ASN A 99 -18.68 1.35 -1.37
C ASN A 99 -17.86 1.90 -0.19
N GLU A 100 -16.91 2.79 -0.51
CA GLU A 100 -16.00 3.45 0.43
C GLU A 100 -15.05 2.48 1.17
N TYR A 101 -14.65 1.40 0.51
CA TYR A 101 -13.88 0.29 1.11
C TYR A 101 -14.72 -0.61 2.03
N GLU A 102 -15.95 -0.94 1.65
CA GLU A 102 -16.89 -1.70 2.49
C GLU A 102 -16.31 -3.04 2.97
N LEU A 103 -15.65 -3.79 2.09
CA LEU A 103 -15.06 -5.09 2.42
C LEU A 103 -13.94 -4.95 3.45
N TYR A 104 -13.08 -3.95 3.28
CA TYR A 104 -12.04 -3.63 4.26
C TYR A 104 -12.64 -3.19 5.61
N ARG A 105 -13.67 -2.33 5.61
CA ARG A 105 -14.35 -1.90 6.84
C ARG A 105 -14.99 -3.07 7.58
N LYS A 106 -15.65 -3.99 6.87
CA LYS A 106 -16.20 -5.23 7.45
C LYS A 106 -15.11 -6.13 8.00
N TYR A 107 -14.00 -6.27 7.27
CA TYR A 107 -12.86 -7.06 7.72
C TYR A 107 -12.27 -6.49 9.02
N ILE A 108 -11.88 -5.21 9.05
CA ILE A 108 -11.22 -4.61 10.21
C ILE A 108 -12.13 -4.60 11.46
N ALA A 109 -13.44 -4.40 11.29
CA ALA A 109 -14.41 -4.50 12.38
C ALA A 109 -14.52 -5.91 13.00
N SER A 110 -14.07 -6.94 12.28
CA SER A 110 -14.02 -8.33 12.77
C SER A 110 -12.66 -8.74 13.34
N GLN A 111 -11.65 -7.87 13.28
CA GLN A 111 -10.29 -8.15 13.75
C GLN A 111 -10.11 -7.72 15.22
N PRO A 112 -9.12 -8.29 15.94
CA PRO A 112 -8.71 -7.77 17.25
C PRO A 112 -8.22 -6.31 17.13
N THR A 113 -8.21 -5.58 18.25
CA THR A 113 -7.79 -4.16 18.31
C THR A 113 -6.30 -3.94 18.03
N ILE A 114 -5.46 -4.98 18.05
CA ILE A 114 -4.01 -4.85 17.79
C ILE A 114 -3.74 -5.07 16.30
N LEU A 115 -3.65 -3.98 15.52
CA LEU A 115 -3.34 -4.02 14.09
C LEU A 115 -2.75 -2.69 13.59
N ILE A 116 -2.13 -2.71 12.41
CA ILE A 116 -1.72 -1.52 11.66
C ILE A 116 -2.73 -1.34 10.51
N PRO A 117 -3.64 -0.36 10.58
CA PRO A 117 -4.69 -0.20 9.58
C PRO A 117 -4.13 0.32 8.26
N PHE A 118 -4.79 -0.05 7.16
CA PHE A 118 -4.64 0.63 5.88
C PHE A 118 -5.29 2.02 5.95
N PHE A 119 -4.51 3.09 5.77
CA PHE A 119 -4.96 4.46 6.05
C PHE A 119 -5.71 5.13 4.89
N ALA A 120 -5.56 4.66 3.64
CA ALA A 120 -6.20 5.31 2.49
C ALA A 120 -7.73 5.52 2.63
N PRO A 121 -8.52 4.56 3.16
CA PRO A 121 -9.96 4.77 3.39
C PRO A 121 -10.23 5.95 4.32
N LYS A 122 -9.45 6.06 5.40
CA LYS A 122 -9.63 7.08 6.42
C LYS A 122 -9.16 8.45 5.95
N LEU A 123 -8.04 8.53 5.24
CA LEU A 123 -7.58 9.78 4.62
C LEU A 123 -8.58 10.31 3.58
N ARG A 124 -9.20 9.41 2.80
CA ARG A 124 -10.27 9.77 1.86
C ARG A 124 -11.52 10.29 2.58
N GLU A 125 -11.88 9.70 3.71
CA GLU A 125 -12.99 10.18 4.54
C GLU A 125 -12.71 11.59 5.11
N LEU A 126 -11.54 11.81 5.71
CA LEU A 126 -11.12 13.12 6.21
C LEU A 126 -11.11 14.18 5.11
N ARG A 127 -10.61 13.84 3.91
CA ARG A 127 -10.64 14.73 2.74
C ARG A 127 -12.07 15.12 2.38
N ARG A 128 -12.99 14.16 2.31
CA ARG A 128 -14.39 14.43 1.98
C ARG A 128 -15.07 15.32 3.01
N LEU A 129 -14.84 15.09 4.30
CA LEU A 129 -15.34 15.95 5.37
C LEU A 129 -14.80 17.38 5.20
N TYR A 130 -13.50 17.52 4.94
CA TYR A 130 -12.88 18.83 4.72
C TYR A 130 -13.44 19.60 3.51
N GLU A 131 -13.70 18.89 2.41
CA GLU A 131 -14.18 19.45 1.14
C GLU A 131 -15.67 19.79 1.16
N ARG A 132 -16.50 18.99 1.84
CA ARG A 132 -17.97 19.10 1.77
C ARG A 132 -18.58 19.88 2.93
N SER A 133 -17.90 19.95 4.08
CA SER A 133 -18.46 20.61 5.26
C SER A 133 -18.21 22.12 5.24
N GLN A 134 -19.28 22.88 5.47
CA GLN A 134 -19.17 24.29 5.81
C GLN A 134 -18.50 24.44 7.18
N LYS A 135 -17.34 25.10 7.23
CA LYS A 135 -16.51 25.22 8.43
C LYS A 135 -17.03 26.27 9.41
N PHE A 136 -17.64 27.32 8.88
CA PHE A 136 -18.23 28.42 9.63
C PHE A 136 -19.61 28.73 9.07
N ASP A 137 -20.57 29.01 9.93
CA ASP A 137 -21.88 29.50 9.51
C ASP A 137 -21.82 30.96 9.01
N GLU A 138 -22.96 31.51 8.60
CA GLU A 138 -23.10 32.89 8.12
C GLU A 138 -22.66 33.94 9.16
N LYS A 139 -22.76 33.60 10.45
CA LYS A 139 -22.37 34.46 11.58
C LYS A 139 -20.91 34.28 11.97
N ARG A 140 -20.14 33.51 11.19
CA ARG A 140 -18.74 33.12 11.48
C ARG A 140 -18.57 32.27 12.74
N CYS A 141 -19.62 31.62 13.21
CA CYS A 141 -19.53 30.63 14.28
C CYS A 141 -18.99 29.31 13.73
N VAL A 142 -18.18 28.62 14.53
CA VAL A 142 -17.58 27.33 14.16
C VAL A 142 -18.67 26.26 14.02
N ASN A 143 -18.61 25.48 12.94
CA ASN A 143 -19.48 24.32 12.77
C ASN A 143 -19.00 23.15 13.63
N PHE A 144 -19.62 22.95 14.79
CA PHE A 144 -19.28 21.85 15.70
C PHE A 144 -19.58 20.47 15.13
N THR A 145 -20.55 20.31 14.22
CA THR A 145 -20.81 19.03 13.55
C THR A 145 -19.61 18.61 12.73
N TYR A 146 -19.03 19.54 11.95
CA TYR A 146 -17.80 19.29 11.19
C TYR A 146 -16.65 18.85 12.10
N ILE A 147 -16.40 19.56 13.20
CA ILE A 147 -15.33 19.21 14.14
C ILE A 147 -15.60 17.84 14.79
N THR A 148 -16.84 17.56 15.17
CA THR A 148 -17.24 16.28 15.78
C THR A 148 -17.04 15.12 14.83
N ASP A 149 -17.38 15.27 13.55
CA ASP A 149 -17.18 14.24 12.54
C ASP A 149 -15.69 13.98 12.27
N ILE A 150 -14.86 15.02 12.22
CA ILE A 150 -13.39 14.87 12.17
C ILE A 150 -12.87 14.13 13.40
N GLY A 151 -13.35 14.50 14.60
CA GLY A 151 -12.98 13.84 15.86
C GLY A 151 -13.34 12.35 15.89
N ARG A 152 -14.57 12.00 15.45
CA ARG A 152 -15.02 10.60 15.31
C ARG A 152 -14.10 9.82 14.38
N CYS A 153 -13.82 10.40 13.22
CA CYS A 153 -12.98 9.82 12.18
C CYS A 153 -11.56 9.49 12.71
N ILE A 154 -10.95 10.40 13.48
CA ILE A 154 -9.65 10.20 14.11
C ILE A 154 -9.73 9.15 15.22
N ASN A 155 -10.71 9.24 16.13
CA ASN A 155 -10.85 8.32 17.27
C ASN A 155 -11.04 6.86 16.84
N GLU A 156 -11.78 6.62 15.76
CA GLU A 156 -11.90 5.29 15.14
C GLU A 156 -10.58 4.71 14.65
N GLN A 157 -9.55 5.52 14.37
CA GLN A 157 -8.21 4.99 14.08
C GLN A 157 -7.40 4.73 15.34
N LEU A 158 -7.58 5.57 16.37
CA LEU A 158 -6.79 5.46 17.59
C LEU A 158 -7.08 4.16 18.37
N GLN A 159 -8.27 3.57 18.19
CA GLN A 159 -8.63 2.29 18.78
C GLN A 159 -7.67 1.15 18.38
N TYR A 160 -6.98 1.27 17.23
CA TYR A 160 -6.05 0.24 16.75
C TYR A 160 -4.64 0.36 17.31
N ARG A 161 -4.37 1.35 18.18
CA ARG A 161 -3.02 1.62 18.74
C ARG A 161 -2.72 0.89 20.06
N GLN A 162 -3.57 -0.05 20.48
CA GLN A 162 -3.36 -0.81 21.71
C GLN A 162 -2.27 -1.88 21.49
N PHE A 163 -1.00 -1.47 21.52
CA PHE A 163 0.15 -2.36 21.34
C PHE A 163 0.75 -2.80 22.68
N ASP A 164 -0.06 -3.29 23.62
CA ASP A 164 0.44 -3.67 24.95
C ASP A 164 1.47 -4.81 24.89
N VAL A 165 1.39 -5.67 23.85
CA VAL A 165 2.41 -6.68 23.54
C VAL A 165 2.51 -6.85 22.02
N LEU A 166 3.58 -6.33 21.41
CA LEU A 166 3.93 -6.74 20.05
C LEU A 166 4.36 -8.22 20.07
N PRO A 167 3.92 -9.06 19.12
CA PRO A 167 4.46 -10.41 19.01
C PRO A 167 5.98 -10.35 18.92
N VAL A 168 6.69 -11.35 19.47
CA VAL A 168 8.15 -11.44 19.33
C VAL A 168 8.47 -11.55 17.85
N VAL A 169 8.88 -10.44 17.23
CA VAL A 169 9.34 -10.40 15.85
C VAL A 169 10.86 -10.52 15.87
N MET A 170 11.39 -11.48 15.12
CA MET A 170 12.82 -11.47 14.83
C MET A 170 13.13 -10.25 13.97
N CYS A 171 13.86 -9.29 14.54
CA CYS A 171 14.36 -8.14 13.80
C CYS A 171 15.71 -8.50 13.17
N HIS A 172 15.76 -8.58 11.85
CA HIS A 172 17.02 -8.66 11.14
C HIS A 172 17.59 -7.23 10.97
N PRO A 173 18.70 -6.85 11.64
CA PRO A 173 19.11 -5.45 11.74
C PRO A 173 19.30 -4.75 10.40
N GLN A 174 19.83 -5.46 9.40
CA GLN A 174 20.03 -4.91 8.05
C GLN A 174 18.70 -4.58 7.34
N LEU A 175 17.65 -5.40 7.54
CA LEU A 175 16.34 -5.13 6.94
C LEU A 175 15.67 -3.95 7.63
N VAL A 176 15.83 -3.84 8.95
CA VAL A 176 15.35 -2.68 9.72
C VAL A 176 16.03 -1.41 9.21
N GLN A 177 17.36 -1.41 9.08
CA GLN A 177 18.12 -0.26 8.59
C GLN A 177 17.69 0.19 7.20
N ILE A 178 17.47 -0.75 6.27
CA ILE A 178 16.97 -0.45 4.92
C ILE A 178 15.60 0.22 5.01
N LEU A 179 14.68 -0.33 5.79
CA LEU A 179 13.29 0.17 5.87
C LEU A 179 13.13 1.46 6.67
N GLU A 180 13.96 1.70 7.69
CA GLU A 180 13.90 2.91 8.53
C GLU A 180 14.44 4.16 7.83
N SER A 181 15.29 3.98 6.81
CA SER A 181 15.91 5.06 6.06
C SER A 181 15.50 5.04 4.58
N PRO A 182 14.19 5.16 4.26
CA PRO A 182 13.76 5.23 2.87
C PRO A 182 14.40 6.48 2.23
N PRO A 183 15.05 6.35 1.06
CA PRO A 183 15.59 7.51 0.36
C PRO A 183 14.45 8.46 -0.01
N ASN A 184 14.75 9.75 -0.08
CA ASN A 184 13.81 10.67 -0.70
C ASN A 184 13.92 10.48 -2.22
N PHE A 185 12.95 9.80 -2.81
CA PHE A 185 12.89 9.57 -4.25
C PHE A 185 11.59 10.14 -4.82
N ASP A 186 11.68 10.65 -6.04
CA ASP A 186 10.53 11.09 -6.80
C ASP A 186 9.85 9.85 -7.43
N LEU A 187 8.59 9.63 -7.07
CA LEU A 187 7.81 8.47 -7.51
C LEU A 187 7.69 8.42 -9.03
N ASP A 188 7.43 9.56 -9.66
CA ASP A 188 7.21 9.65 -11.11
C ASP A 188 8.50 9.22 -11.84
N SER A 189 9.65 9.74 -11.41
CA SER A 189 10.96 9.36 -11.97
C SER A 189 11.27 7.86 -11.81
N VAL A 190 10.83 7.26 -10.70
CA VAL A 190 11.08 5.86 -10.39
C VAL A 190 10.18 4.94 -11.22
N GLU A 191 8.93 5.30 -11.44
CA GLU A 191 8.01 4.53 -12.28
C GLU A 191 8.54 4.41 -13.72
N ASP A 192 9.09 5.49 -14.28
CA ASP A 192 9.72 5.49 -15.61
C ASP A 192 10.92 4.53 -15.67
N VAL A 193 11.78 4.53 -14.66
CA VAL A 193 12.94 3.62 -14.57
C VAL A 193 12.48 2.16 -14.52
N LEU A 194 11.50 1.84 -13.68
CA LEU A 194 10.95 0.49 -13.60
C LEU A 194 10.29 0.06 -14.90
N TYR A 195 9.57 0.97 -15.57
CA TYR A 195 8.90 0.70 -16.83
C TYR A 195 9.93 0.44 -17.94
N ASN A 196 10.96 1.27 -18.06
CA ASN A 196 12.05 1.06 -19.01
C ASN A 196 12.75 -0.29 -18.80
N ARG A 197 13.05 -0.65 -17.54
CA ARG A 197 13.62 -1.96 -17.23
C ARG A 197 12.69 -3.10 -17.67
N SER A 198 11.39 -2.95 -17.49
CA SER A 198 10.44 -3.96 -17.93
C SER A 198 10.36 -4.09 -19.46
N LEU A 199 10.60 -3.01 -20.23
CA LEU A 199 10.70 -3.04 -21.69
C LEU A 199 11.92 -3.82 -22.18
N GLU A 200 13.04 -3.75 -21.47
CA GLU A 200 14.23 -4.56 -21.77
C GLU A 200 13.95 -6.06 -21.61
N ILE A 201 13.17 -6.44 -20.59
CA ILE A 201 12.79 -7.84 -20.32
C ILE A 201 11.83 -8.37 -21.39
N LEU A 202 10.87 -7.54 -21.80
CA LEU A 202 9.88 -7.89 -22.81
C LEU A 202 9.65 -6.66 -23.69
N PRO A 203 10.23 -6.57 -24.89
CA PRO A 203 10.02 -5.43 -25.78
C PRO A 203 8.56 -5.28 -26.20
N LEU A 204 8.16 -4.07 -26.60
CA LEU A 204 6.86 -3.87 -27.27
C LEU A 204 6.91 -4.60 -28.61
N SER A 205 5.89 -5.40 -28.90
CA SER A 205 5.70 -6.02 -30.21
C SER A 205 5.41 -4.91 -31.23
N GLY A 206 6.48 -4.34 -31.81
CA GLY A 206 6.42 -3.17 -32.69
C GLY A 206 7.75 -2.44 -32.96
N SER A 207 8.92 -2.98 -32.58
CA SER A 207 10.23 -2.45 -33.03
C SER A 207 10.98 -3.50 -33.85
N VAL A 208 10.34 -3.97 -34.91
CA VAL A 208 11.06 -4.41 -36.11
C VAL A 208 10.80 -3.31 -37.13
N TYR A 209 11.61 -2.25 -37.06
CA TYR A 209 11.84 -1.44 -38.24
C TYR A 209 12.97 -2.11 -39.00
N LEU A 210 12.65 -2.50 -40.23
CA LEU A 210 13.58 -2.85 -41.30
C LEU A 210 14.66 -1.77 -41.46
#